data_AF-A0A1D6FIH5-F1
#
_entry.id   AF-A0A1D6FIH5-F1
#
_cell.length_a   1.000
_cell.length_b   1.000
_cell.length_c   1.000
_cell.angle_alpha   90.00
_cell.angle_beta   90.00
_cell.angle_gamma   90.00
#
_symmetry.space_group_name_H-M   'P 1'
#
loop_
_entity.id
_entity.type
_entity.pdbx_description
1 polymer ?
#
loop_
_entity_poly.entity_id
_entity_poly.type
_entity_poly.pdbx_seq_one_letter_code
_entity_poly.pdbx_strand_id
1 'polypeptide(L)'
;MDLAKQHAGTVTAVLNAVNAYAEWVPVTDLAKYGLIHGCGSLLSYSDFRLHACEFFKVICQRYGEALFRLKVNFTVFSLLICSCFCGATCLRKRPVDVAVAEYDAAMCNIFQVLMNISQQFLTRSGMQPSSIDESEYEFASCVCETMVALGSSNMQCILADGARTFQFLQQMLEYYQHYKITLHFQSLLFWLVVLREPSKSKSIARVSGDNSAAGNSASTGDLSTEKKKGVSVFVTDEIYSTILDVSFKRMLKNNGSATSGLLEIWSEELEGKSDFCNYRTKLLDLIKVIASQRSVIAAAIVVQRINVVFGDANQATKSPQDLDAMEGAQLGLEAVVNAIFDGSVDCGKTDLDTKSQLHKIFEGFTEPNLHYFCFTVWSTGC
;
A
#
# COMPACT_ATOMS: atom_id res chain seq x y z
N MET A 1 -5.57 -36.92 -26.38
CA MET A 1 -6.27 -36.04 -25.42
C MET A 1 -5.94 -36.42 -23.98
N ASP A 2 -5.82 -37.72 -23.66
CA ASP A 2 -5.53 -38.18 -22.28
C ASP A 2 -4.12 -37.85 -21.78
N LEU A 3 -3.11 -37.86 -22.65
CA LEU A 3 -1.73 -37.54 -22.24
C LEU A 3 -1.57 -36.09 -21.78
N ALA A 4 -2.20 -35.12 -22.46
CA ALA A 4 -2.17 -33.71 -22.06
C ALA A 4 -2.84 -33.50 -20.69
N LYS A 5 -3.97 -34.18 -20.43
CA LYS A 5 -4.64 -34.15 -19.13
C LYS A 5 -3.80 -34.79 -18.03
N GLN A 6 -3.12 -35.89 -18.32
CA GLN A 6 -2.18 -36.52 -17.40
C GLN A 6 -0.99 -35.61 -17.07
N HIS A 7 -0.44 -34.91 -18.06
CA HIS A 7 0.62 -33.92 -17.83
C HIS A 7 0.13 -32.76 -16.97
N ALA A 8 -1.03 -32.18 -17.27
CA ALA A 8 -1.61 -31.12 -16.47
C ALA A 8 -1.84 -31.56 -15.01
N GLY A 9 -2.42 -32.75 -14.81
CA GLY A 9 -2.61 -33.32 -13.47
C GLY A 9 -1.29 -33.53 -12.73
N THR A 10 -0.23 -33.96 -13.43
CA THR A 10 1.12 -34.11 -12.86
C THR A 10 1.69 -32.76 -12.44
N VAL A 11 1.61 -31.75 -13.30
CA VAL A 11 2.11 -30.39 -13.01
C VAL A 11 1.38 -29.79 -11.80
N THR A 12 0.06 -29.91 -11.74
CA THR A 12 -0.73 -29.44 -10.59
C THR A 12 -0.35 -30.16 -9.30
N ALA A 13 -0.16 -31.49 -9.34
CA ALA A 13 0.29 -32.25 -8.17
C ALA A 13 1.68 -31.81 -7.68
N VAL A 14 2.61 -31.56 -8.61
CA VAL A 14 3.95 -31.03 -8.30
C VAL A 14 3.86 -29.63 -7.69
N LEU A 15 3.06 -28.73 -8.26
CA LEU A 15 2.87 -27.38 -7.71
C LEU A 15 2.28 -27.40 -6.30
N ASN A 16 1.32 -28.28 -6.03
CA ASN A 16 0.78 -28.46 -4.68
C ASN A 16 1.85 -28.94 -3.67
N ALA A 17 2.70 -29.89 -4.09
CA ALA A 17 3.81 -30.31 -3.25
C ALA A 17 4.81 -29.16 -3.02
N VAL A 18 5.17 -28.43 -4.09
CA VAL A 18 6.08 -27.27 -4.01
C VAL A 18 5.51 -26.19 -3.08
N ASN A 19 4.21 -25.91 -3.12
CA ASN A 19 3.56 -24.96 -2.20
C ASN A 19 3.66 -25.41 -0.74
N ALA A 20 3.46 -26.71 -0.46
CA ALA A 20 3.62 -27.25 0.90
C ALA A 20 5.08 -27.16 1.40
N TYR A 21 6.07 -27.43 0.53
CA TYR A 21 7.48 -27.23 0.86
C TYR A 21 7.82 -25.75 1.05
N ALA A 22 7.17 -24.87 0.28
CA ALA A 22 7.36 -23.43 0.35
C ALA A 22 6.86 -22.80 1.65
N GLU A 23 6.28 -23.55 2.59
CA GLU A 23 5.97 -23.01 3.92
C GLU A 23 7.19 -22.98 4.85
N TRP A 24 8.13 -23.91 4.69
CA TRP A 24 9.18 -24.16 5.68
C TRP A 24 10.59 -24.35 5.11
N VAL A 25 10.74 -24.76 3.85
CA VAL A 25 12.07 -24.97 3.23
C VAL A 25 12.80 -23.63 3.06
N PRO A 26 14.08 -23.50 3.44
CA PRO A 26 14.84 -22.27 3.27
C PRO A 26 14.76 -21.70 1.84
N VAL A 27 14.58 -20.38 1.72
CA VAL A 27 14.41 -19.73 0.40
C VAL A 27 15.65 -19.92 -0.49
N THR A 28 16.83 -19.99 0.12
CA THR A 28 18.10 -20.29 -0.55
C THR A 28 18.10 -21.68 -1.20
N ASP A 29 17.52 -22.70 -0.54
CA ASP A 29 17.39 -24.04 -1.10
C ASP A 29 16.37 -24.06 -2.25
N LEU A 30 15.23 -23.36 -2.08
CA LEU A 30 14.25 -23.21 -3.16
C LEU A 30 14.86 -22.56 -4.41
N ALA A 31 15.74 -21.58 -4.22
CA ALA A 31 16.50 -20.95 -5.30
C ALA A 31 17.50 -21.93 -5.94
N LYS A 32 18.30 -22.62 -5.11
CA LYS A 32 19.34 -23.56 -5.53
C LYS A 32 18.78 -24.71 -6.38
N TYR A 33 17.61 -25.22 -6.04
CA TYR A 33 16.94 -26.28 -6.80
C TYR A 33 16.08 -25.75 -7.97
N GLY A 34 16.17 -24.46 -8.30
CA GLY A 34 15.52 -23.86 -9.47
C GLY A 34 14.00 -23.68 -9.33
N LEU A 35 13.42 -23.83 -8.14
CA LEU A 35 11.97 -23.74 -7.94
C LEU A 35 11.44 -22.32 -8.17
N ILE A 36 12.21 -21.30 -7.80
CA ILE A 36 11.86 -19.89 -8.07
C ILE A 36 11.71 -19.65 -9.58
N HIS A 37 12.66 -20.14 -10.37
CA HIS A 37 12.62 -20.00 -11.83
C HIS A 37 11.52 -20.86 -12.47
N GLY A 38 11.35 -22.10 -11.99
CA GLY A 38 10.31 -23.01 -12.45
C GLY A 38 8.90 -22.45 -12.23
N CYS A 39 8.57 -22.04 -11.01
CA CYS A 39 7.30 -21.38 -10.70
C CYS A 39 7.15 -20.06 -11.46
N GLY A 40 8.22 -19.27 -11.60
CA GLY A 40 8.18 -18.01 -12.35
C GLY A 40 7.81 -18.21 -13.83
N SER A 41 8.34 -19.26 -14.45
CA SER A 41 8.02 -19.62 -15.84
C SER A 41 6.54 -20.03 -16.01
N LEU A 42 5.97 -20.68 -14.98
CA LEU A 42 4.58 -21.16 -14.99
C LEU A 42 3.55 -20.02 -14.84
N LEU A 43 3.96 -18.82 -14.42
CA LEU A 43 3.06 -17.66 -14.33
C LEU A 43 2.47 -17.21 -15.68
N SER A 44 3.15 -17.55 -16.80
CA SER A 44 2.67 -17.23 -18.14
C SER A 44 1.59 -18.20 -18.66
N TYR A 45 1.31 -19.29 -17.94
CA TYR A 45 0.37 -20.32 -18.37
C TYR A 45 -0.92 -20.23 -17.56
N SER A 46 -2.05 -19.97 -18.22
CA SER A 46 -3.38 -19.80 -17.60
C SER A 46 -3.76 -20.92 -16.62
N ASP A 47 -3.41 -22.16 -16.97
CA ASP A 47 -3.81 -23.36 -16.23
C ASP A 47 -3.07 -23.51 -14.90
N PHE A 48 -1.88 -22.90 -14.78
CA PHE A 48 -0.96 -23.12 -13.65
C PHE A 48 -0.62 -21.83 -12.90
N ARG A 49 -0.87 -20.66 -13.49
CA ARG A 49 -0.41 -19.36 -12.97
C ARG A 49 -0.88 -19.07 -11.53
N LEU A 50 -2.08 -19.47 -11.15
CA LEU A 50 -2.59 -19.29 -9.78
C LEU A 50 -1.81 -20.15 -8.76
N HIS A 51 -1.64 -21.44 -9.07
CA HIS A 51 -0.87 -22.36 -8.23
C HIS A 51 0.60 -21.94 -8.12
N ALA A 52 1.18 -21.43 -9.21
CA ALA A 52 2.54 -20.91 -9.24
C ALA A 52 2.68 -19.57 -8.51
N CYS A 53 1.66 -18.71 -8.52
CA CYS A 53 1.67 -17.47 -7.75
C CYS A 53 1.56 -17.73 -6.24
N GLU A 54 0.80 -18.76 -5.84
CA GLU A 54 0.68 -19.17 -4.44
C GLU A 54 2.05 -19.52 -3.82
N PHE A 55 2.94 -20.18 -4.58
CA PHE A 55 4.32 -20.42 -4.15
C PHE A 55 5.03 -19.13 -3.71
N PHE A 56 4.94 -18.07 -4.52
CA PHE A 56 5.55 -16.79 -4.21
C PHE A 56 4.85 -16.11 -3.02
N LYS A 57 3.52 -16.17 -2.97
CA LYS A 57 2.72 -15.62 -1.86
C LYS A 57 3.14 -16.22 -0.52
N VAL A 58 3.22 -17.55 -0.43
CA VAL A 58 3.64 -18.24 0.79
C VAL A 58 5.03 -17.78 1.22
N ILE A 59 5.99 -17.70 0.30
CA ILE A 59 7.36 -17.24 0.60
C ILE A 59 7.36 -15.80 1.13
N CYS A 60 6.61 -14.91 0.48
CA CYS A 60 6.55 -13.49 0.85
C CYS A 60 5.92 -13.27 2.23
N GLN A 61 5.02 -14.15 2.67
CA GLN A 61 4.30 -14.04 3.93
C GLN A 61 5.04 -14.63 5.15
N ARG A 62 6.06 -15.47 4.95
CA ARG A 62 6.74 -16.21 6.05
C ARG A 62 7.29 -15.33 7.19
N TYR A 63 7.66 -14.10 6.88
CA TYR A 63 8.36 -13.19 7.81
C TYR A 63 7.55 -11.93 8.15
N GLY A 64 6.29 -11.84 7.72
CA GLY A 64 5.46 -10.66 7.88
C GLY A 64 4.67 -10.62 9.20
N GLU A 65 5.19 -9.93 10.22
CA GLU A 65 4.40 -9.67 11.46
C GLU A 65 3.35 -8.54 11.29
N ALA A 66 3.53 -7.64 10.32
CA ALA A 66 2.77 -6.39 10.25
C ALA A 66 1.41 -6.49 9.53
N LEU A 67 1.35 -7.16 8.38
CA LEU A 67 0.11 -7.24 7.58
C LEU A 67 -0.91 -8.23 8.19
N PHE A 68 -0.43 -9.23 8.92
CA PHE A 68 -1.27 -10.25 9.56
C PHE A 68 -2.26 -9.64 10.56
N ARG A 69 -1.92 -8.51 11.20
CA ARG A 69 -2.81 -7.82 12.16
C ARG A 69 -3.96 -7.05 11.51
N LEU A 70 -3.82 -6.60 10.25
CA LEU A 70 -4.87 -5.83 9.58
C LEU A 70 -5.92 -6.73 8.88
N LYS A 71 -5.56 -7.98 8.58
CA LYS A 71 -6.41 -8.96 7.86
C LYS A 71 -7.18 -9.90 8.82
N VAL A 72 -7.10 -9.70 10.15
CA VAL A 72 -7.83 -10.52 11.13
C VAL A 72 -9.31 -10.14 11.16
N ASN A 73 -10.08 -10.75 10.27
CA ASN A 73 -11.49 -11.07 10.50
C ASN A 73 -12.03 -12.22 9.63
N PHE A 74 -11.18 -13.16 9.16
CA PHE A 74 -11.69 -14.41 8.57
C PHE A 74 -10.92 -15.66 9.03
N THR A 75 -11.74 -16.62 9.51
CA THR A 75 -11.57 -18.04 9.86
C THR A 75 -10.46 -18.48 10.83
N VAL A 76 -10.92 -19.00 11.97
CA VAL A 76 -10.23 -19.70 13.08
C VAL A 76 -9.31 -20.86 12.62
N PHE A 77 -9.40 -21.30 11.36
CA PHE A 77 -8.69 -22.46 10.84
C PHE A 77 -7.18 -22.20 10.60
N SER A 78 -6.78 -20.98 10.24
CA SER A 78 -5.36 -20.66 9.98
C SER A 78 -4.53 -20.52 11.28
N LEU A 79 -5.17 -20.14 12.38
CA LEU A 79 -4.53 -20.03 13.70
C LEU A 79 -4.26 -21.39 14.36
N LEU A 80 -5.06 -22.43 14.05
CA LEU A 80 -4.89 -23.75 14.65
C LEU A 80 -3.65 -24.49 14.13
N ILE A 81 -3.27 -24.27 12.86
CA ILE A 81 -2.06 -24.90 12.29
C ILE A 81 -0.79 -24.24 12.87
N CYS A 82 -0.84 -22.93 13.15
CA CYS A 82 0.30 -22.19 13.70
C CYS A 82 0.60 -22.53 15.16
N SER A 83 -0.42 -22.89 15.96
CA SER A 83 -0.24 -23.22 17.38
C SER A 83 0.14 -24.68 17.64
N CYS A 84 -0.22 -25.62 16.76
CA CYS A 84 0.04 -27.06 16.98
C CYS A 84 1.44 -27.54 16.53
N PHE A 85 2.17 -26.78 15.71
CA PHE A 85 3.52 -27.15 15.25
C PHE A 85 4.66 -26.36 15.93
N CYS A 86 4.36 -25.47 16.87
CA CYS A 86 5.36 -24.64 17.54
C CYS A 86 5.89 -25.31 18.82
N GLY A 87 6.35 -26.55 18.70
CA GLY A 87 7.25 -27.18 19.66
C GLY A 87 8.63 -27.28 19.04
N ALA A 88 9.55 -26.40 19.46
CA ALA A 88 10.97 -26.34 19.08
C ALA A 88 11.34 -25.60 17.76
N THR A 89 11.71 -24.32 17.92
CA THR A 89 12.95 -23.73 17.34
C THR A 89 13.31 -24.03 15.88
N CYS A 90 12.52 -23.57 14.91
CA CYS A 90 13.00 -23.35 13.54
C CYS A 90 12.83 -21.87 13.18
N LEU A 91 13.94 -21.17 12.97
CA LEU A 91 14.02 -19.73 12.76
C LEU A 91 13.11 -19.24 11.61
N ARG A 92 11.95 -18.65 11.95
CA ARG A 92 11.27 -17.62 11.14
C ARG A 92 12.02 -16.28 11.20
N LYS A 93 13.35 -16.32 11.10
CA LYS A 93 14.21 -15.13 11.09
C LYS A 93 15.06 -15.17 9.84
N ARG A 94 15.28 -13.99 9.25
CA ARG A 94 16.29 -13.78 8.21
C ARG A 94 17.58 -14.49 8.63
N PRO A 95 18.30 -15.18 7.72
CA PRO A 95 19.59 -15.77 8.04
C PRO A 95 20.52 -14.73 8.66
N VAL A 96 21.42 -15.16 9.53
CA VAL A 96 22.51 -14.33 10.06
C VAL A 96 23.78 -14.83 9.34
N ASP A 97 24.64 -13.91 8.87
CA ASP A 97 25.93 -14.17 8.18
C ASP A 97 25.87 -14.40 6.65
N VAL A 98 26.85 -15.12 6.06
CA VAL A 98 27.08 -15.29 4.60
C VAL A 98 25.81 -15.72 3.83
N ALA A 99 24.90 -16.44 4.50
CA ALA A 99 23.60 -16.84 3.97
C ALA A 99 22.64 -15.65 3.70
N VAL A 100 22.91 -14.45 4.23
CA VAL A 100 22.13 -13.23 3.97
C VAL A 100 22.26 -12.81 2.51
N ALA A 101 23.46 -12.87 1.93
CA ALA A 101 23.68 -12.46 0.54
C ALA A 101 22.96 -13.40 -0.44
N GLU A 102 23.01 -14.71 -0.19
CA GLU A 102 22.31 -15.71 -0.98
C GLU A 102 20.78 -15.59 -0.82
N TYR A 103 20.32 -15.31 0.40
CA TYR A 103 18.91 -15.05 0.67
C TYR A 103 18.42 -13.78 -0.04
N ASP A 104 19.16 -12.68 0.07
CA ASP A 104 18.82 -11.41 -0.57
C ASP A 104 18.84 -11.55 -2.10
N ALA A 105 19.77 -12.33 -2.65
CA ALA A 105 19.79 -12.66 -4.08
C ALA A 105 18.56 -13.48 -4.50
N ALA A 106 18.18 -14.49 -3.72
CA ALA A 106 16.98 -15.28 -3.97
C ALA A 106 15.69 -14.44 -3.89
N MET A 107 15.59 -13.57 -2.89
CA MET A 107 14.47 -12.63 -2.76
C MET A 107 14.48 -11.61 -3.89
N CYS A 108 15.64 -11.11 -4.33
CA CYS A 108 15.75 -10.23 -5.50
C CYS A 108 15.20 -10.90 -6.77
N ASN A 109 15.47 -12.19 -6.97
CA ASN A 109 14.89 -12.94 -8.10
C ASN A 109 13.37 -13.04 -7.99
N ILE A 110 12.84 -13.28 -6.79
CA ILE A 110 11.38 -13.27 -6.54
C ILE A 110 10.79 -11.89 -6.85
N PHE A 111 11.42 -10.81 -6.39
CA PHE A 111 11.03 -9.44 -6.72
C PHE A 111 10.99 -9.21 -8.23
N GLN A 112 12.02 -9.62 -8.97
CA GLN A 112 12.07 -9.44 -10.42
C GLN A 112 10.95 -10.21 -11.14
N VAL A 113 10.71 -11.47 -10.77
CA VAL A 113 9.63 -12.29 -11.35
C VAL A 113 8.27 -11.61 -11.12
N LEU A 114 8.01 -11.17 -9.89
CA LEU A 114 6.73 -10.56 -9.52
C LEU A 114 6.54 -9.16 -10.15
N MET A 115 7.58 -8.32 -10.17
CA MET A 115 7.50 -7.01 -10.83
C MET A 115 7.29 -7.15 -12.34
N ASN A 116 7.88 -8.16 -12.99
CA ASN A 116 7.70 -8.37 -14.42
C ASN A 116 6.26 -8.79 -14.76
N ILE A 117 5.72 -9.80 -14.07
CA ILE A 117 4.34 -10.25 -14.32
C ILE A 117 3.32 -9.16 -13.95
N SER A 118 3.59 -8.40 -12.89
CA SER A 118 2.77 -7.25 -12.49
C SER A 118 2.78 -6.16 -13.57
N GLN A 119 3.97 -5.77 -14.08
CA GLN A 119 4.07 -4.76 -15.13
C GLN A 119 3.35 -5.18 -16.40
N GLN A 120 3.46 -6.45 -16.80
CA GLN A 120 2.77 -6.98 -17.97
C GLN A 120 1.26 -6.83 -17.85
N PHE A 121 0.71 -7.17 -16.69
CA PHE A 121 -0.71 -6.96 -16.40
C PHE A 121 -1.08 -5.47 -16.42
N LEU A 122 -0.39 -4.62 -15.67
CA LEU A 122 -0.71 -3.19 -15.53
C LEU A 122 -0.63 -2.43 -16.86
N THR A 123 0.38 -2.74 -17.69
CA THR A 123 0.51 -2.15 -19.03
C THR A 123 -0.67 -2.54 -19.91
N ARG A 124 -1.03 -3.82 -19.91
CA ARG A 124 -2.17 -4.33 -20.68
C ARG A 124 -3.50 -3.76 -20.18
N SER A 125 -3.69 -3.68 -18.86
CA SER A 125 -4.91 -3.15 -18.25
C SER A 125 -5.08 -1.66 -18.51
N GLY A 126 -3.98 -0.89 -18.57
CA GLY A 126 -4.02 0.53 -18.94
C GLY A 126 -4.33 0.77 -20.42
N MET A 127 -3.77 -0.04 -21.32
CA MET A 127 -3.92 0.15 -22.77
C MET A 127 -5.23 -0.44 -23.32
N GLN A 128 -5.64 -1.61 -22.82
CA GLN A 128 -6.80 -2.36 -23.31
C GLN A 128 -7.61 -2.97 -22.16
N PRO A 129 -8.31 -2.17 -21.34
CA PRO A 129 -9.08 -2.68 -20.21
C PRO A 129 -10.14 -3.71 -20.60
N SER A 130 -10.73 -3.56 -21.80
CA SER A 130 -11.80 -4.43 -22.32
C SER A 130 -11.33 -5.81 -22.79
N SER A 131 -10.01 -6.03 -22.92
CA SER A 131 -9.47 -7.33 -23.33
C SER A 131 -9.17 -8.25 -22.15
N ILE A 132 -9.36 -7.78 -20.91
CA ILE A 132 -9.04 -8.53 -19.69
C ILE A 132 -10.31 -9.17 -19.17
N ASP A 133 -10.31 -10.50 -19.10
CA ASP A 133 -11.41 -11.27 -18.52
C ASP A 133 -11.30 -11.39 -16.99
N GLU A 134 -12.35 -11.93 -16.34
CA GLU A 134 -12.36 -12.08 -14.88
C GLU A 134 -11.31 -13.05 -14.35
N SER A 135 -10.91 -14.07 -15.12
CA SER A 135 -9.83 -14.98 -14.71
C SER A 135 -8.48 -14.27 -14.66
N GLU A 136 -8.27 -13.28 -15.53
CA GLU A 136 -7.08 -12.44 -15.54
C GLU A 136 -7.08 -11.44 -14.39
N TYR A 137 -8.25 -10.91 -14.00
CA TYR A 137 -8.39 -10.08 -12.80
C TYR A 137 -8.20 -10.88 -11.50
N GLU A 138 -8.68 -12.12 -11.44
CA GLU A 138 -8.42 -13.03 -10.31
C GLU A 138 -6.92 -13.28 -10.16
N PHE A 139 -6.23 -13.59 -11.26
CA PHE A 139 -4.79 -13.75 -11.26
C PHE A 139 -4.05 -12.46 -10.88
N ALA A 140 -4.46 -11.32 -11.42
CA ALA A 140 -3.88 -10.02 -11.06
C ALA A 140 -4.08 -9.68 -9.59
N SER A 141 -5.22 -10.09 -9.01
CA SER A 141 -5.49 -9.94 -7.57
C SER A 141 -4.51 -10.79 -6.76
N CYS A 142 -4.27 -12.04 -7.15
CA CYS A 142 -3.26 -12.90 -6.54
C CYS A 142 -1.85 -12.29 -6.62
N VAL A 143 -1.46 -11.73 -7.78
CA VAL A 143 -0.18 -11.04 -7.97
C VAL A 143 -0.10 -9.79 -7.08
N CYS A 144 -1.14 -8.96 -7.04
CA CYS A 144 -1.19 -7.77 -6.21
C CYS A 144 -1.07 -8.12 -4.72
N GLU A 145 -1.81 -9.13 -4.24
CA GLU A 145 -1.69 -9.62 -2.87
C GLU A 145 -0.25 -10.06 -2.53
N THR A 146 0.39 -10.74 -3.47
CA THR A 146 1.76 -11.22 -3.33
C THR A 146 2.75 -10.05 -3.29
N MET A 147 2.59 -9.05 -4.16
CA MET A 147 3.37 -7.81 -4.18
C MET A 147 3.24 -7.04 -2.85
N VAL A 148 2.03 -6.95 -2.29
CA VAL A 148 1.79 -6.32 -0.98
C VAL A 148 2.50 -7.08 0.14
N ALA A 149 2.41 -8.41 0.16
CA ALA A 149 3.08 -9.24 1.16
C ALA A 149 4.61 -9.08 1.08
N LEU A 150 5.14 -9.03 -0.14
CA LEU A 150 6.55 -8.82 -0.43
C LEU A 150 7.03 -7.44 0.05
N GLY A 151 6.33 -6.37 -0.33
CA GLY A 151 6.66 -4.99 0.06
C GLY A 151 6.44 -4.69 1.54
N SER A 152 5.60 -5.46 2.24
CA SER A 152 5.36 -5.28 3.68
C SER A 152 6.35 -6.05 4.56
N SER A 153 6.90 -7.16 4.06
CA SER A 153 7.70 -8.09 4.89
C SER A 153 9.17 -8.19 4.45
N ASN A 154 9.46 -7.87 3.19
CA ASN A 154 10.74 -8.16 2.56
C ASN A 154 11.33 -6.96 1.81
N MET A 155 10.79 -5.76 1.99
CA MET A 155 11.21 -4.55 1.26
C MET A 155 12.72 -4.27 1.38
N GLN A 156 13.34 -4.62 2.50
CA GLN A 156 14.77 -4.49 2.73
C GLN A 156 15.64 -5.15 1.65
N CYS A 157 15.14 -6.17 0.96
CA CYS A 157 15.90 -6.88 -0.08
C CYS A 157 16.08 -6.03 -1.34
N ILE A 158 15.26 -5.00 -1.55
CA ILE A 158 15.36 -4.09 -2.71
C ILE A 158 15.68 -2.65 -2.33
N LEU A 159 15.62 -2.27 -1.05
CA LEU A 159 15.90 -0.90 -0.58
C LEU A 159 17.30 -0.38 -0.96
N ALA A 160 18.28 -1.27 -1.14
CA ALA A 160 19.62 -0.90 -1.58
C ALA A 160 19.64 -0.38 -3.04
N ASP A 161 18.70 -0.82 -3.87
CA ASP A 161 18.52 -0.40 -5.25
C ASP A 161 17.38 0.61 -5.32
N GLY A 162 17.75 1.90 -5.32
CA GLY A 162 16.78 2.99 -5.31
C GLY A 162 15.90 3.03 -6.57
N ALA A 163 16.44 2.63 -7.72
CA ALA A 163 15.68 2.59 -8.98
C ALA A 163 14.62 1.48 -8.92
N ARG A 164 15.00 0.29 -8.46
CA ARG A 164 14.07 -0.84 -8.29
C ARG A 164 13.02 -0.57 -7.22
N THR A 165 13.42 0.06 -6.11
CA THR A 165 12.49 0.49 -5.06
C THR A 165 11.45 1.46 -5.61
N PHE A 166 11.88 2.45 -6.38
CA PHE A 166 10.97 3.42 -7.00
C PHE A 166 10.04 2.75 -8.01
N GLN A 167 10.54 1.84 -8.85
CA GLN A 167 9.71 1.07 -9.79
C GLN A 167 8.65 0.22 -9.08
N PHE A 168 9.01 -0.45 -7.98
CA PHE A 168 8.05 -1.19 -7.17
C PHE A 168 6.94 -0.27 -6.63
N LEU A 169 7.31 0.91 -6.09
CA LEU A 169 6.35 1.89 -5.58
C LEU A 169 5.45 2.45 -6.68
N GLN A 170 5.97 2.66 -7.90
CA GLN A 170 5.19 3.04 -9.08
C GLN A 170 4.14 1.98 -9.43
N GLN A 171 4.51 0.70 -9.49
CA GLN A 171 3.53 -0.38 -9.74
C GLN A 171 2.46 -0.47 -8.65
N MET A 172 2.85 -0.29 -7.37
CA MET A 172 1.88 -0.22 -6.28
C MET A 172 0.94 0.99 -6.40
N LEU A 173 1.41 2.11 -6.95
CA LEU A 173 0.59 3.28 -7.24
C LEU A 173 -0.37 3.00 -8.41
N GLU A 174 0.08 2.31 -9.46
CA GLU A 174 -0.76 1.89 -10.59
C GLU A 174 -1.89 0.95 -10.12
N TYR A 175 -1.60 -0.02 -9.25
CA TYR A 175 -2.65 -0.83 -8.60
C TYR A 175 -3.60 0.02 -7.76
N TYR A 176 -3.10 1.04 -7.06
CA TYR A 176 -3.93 1.95 -6.29
C TYR A 176 -4.85 2.80 -7.19
N GLN A 177 -4.40 3.18 -8.38
CA GLN A 177 -5.20 3.90 -9.36
C GLN A 177 -6.20 2.98 -10.09
N HIS A 178 -5.92 1.67 -10.13
CA HIS A 178 -6.65 0.71 -10.95
C HIS A 178 -8.16 0.70 -10.67
N TYR A 179 -8.98 0.74 -11.72
CA TYR A 179 -10.43 0.89 -11.61
C TYR A 179 -11.10 -0.24 -10.80
N LYS A 180 -10.74 -1.51 -11.04
CA LYS A 180 -11.19 -2.66 -10.22
C LYS A 180 -10.89 -2.47 -8.74
N ILE A 181 -11.94 -2.54 -7.92
CA ILE A 181 -11.86 -2.22 -6.49
C ILE A 181 -10.97 -3.17 -5.69
N THR A 182 -10.91 -4.46 -6.05
CA THR A 182 -10.07 -5.48 -5.39
C THR A 182 -8.60 -5.10 -5.41
N LEU A 183 -8.10 -4.72 -6.59
CA LEU A 183 -6.72 -4.30 -6.82
C LEU A 183 -6.42 -3.01 -6.06
N HIS A 184 -7.32 -2.03 -6.16
CA HIS A 184 -7.20 -0.78 -5.40
C HIS A 184 -7.15 -1.03 -3.89
N PHE A 185 -8.09 -1.81 -3.36
CA PHE A 185 -8.21 -2.09 -1.93
C PHE A 185 -6.99 -2.82 -1.41
N GLN A 186 -6.49 -3.81 -2.15
CA GLN A 186 -5.30 -4.53 -1.77
C GLN A 186 -4.07 -3.59 -1.72
N SER A 187 -3.92 -2.68 -2.70
CA SER A 187 -2.87 -1.66 -2.68
C SER A 187 -3.05 -0.61 -1.56
N LEU A 188 -4.29 -0.23 -1.23
CA LEU A 188 -4.58 0.66 -0.09
C LEU A 188 -4.00 0.11 1.22
N LEU A 189 -4.11 -1.20 1.45
CA LEU A 189 -3.53 -1.84 2.64
C LEU A 189 -2.01 -1.70 2.68
N PHE A 190 -1.33 -1.80 1.54
CA PHE A 190 0.11 -1.58 1.44
C PHE A 190 0.49 -0.13 1.79
N TRP A 191 -0.16 0.86 1.18
CA TRP A 191 0.14 2.27 1.42
C TRP A 191 -0.10 2.67 2.89
N LEU A 192 -1.14 2.11 3.51
CA LEU A 192 -1.39 2.29 4.95
C LEU A 192 -0.26 1.74 5.81
N VAL A 193 0.35 0.61 5.46
CA VAL A 193 1.47 0.04 6.21
C VAL A 193 2.74 0.87 6.00
N VAL A 194 3.08 1.15 4.74
CA VAL A 194 4.32 1.83 4.36
C VAL A 194 4.38 3.28 4.84
N LEU A 195 3.27 4.02 4.74
CA LEU A 195 3.24 5.42 5.13
C LEU A 195 3.03 5.61 6.64
N ARG A 196 2.44 4.63 7.35
CA ARG A 196 2.25 4.72 8.80
C ARG A 196 3.53 4.43 9.59
N GLU A 197 4.54 3.80 8.99
CA GLU A 197 5.79 3.53 9.67
C GLU A 197 6.46 4.86 10.09
N PRO A 198 6.60 5.13 11.41
CA PRO A 198 7.07 6.42 11.86
C PRO A 198 8.53 6.58 11.47
N SER A 199 8.86 7.68 10.79
CA SER A 199 10.23 8.16 10.61
C SER A 199 10.80 8.57 11.97
N LYS A 200 11.07 7.61 12.86
CA LYS A 200 11.74 7.84 14.14
C LYS A 200 13.22 8.10 13.87
N SER A 201 13.54 9.33 13.49
CA SER A 201 14.85 9.92 13.82
C SER A 201 14.72 10.66 15.15
N LYS A 202 14.51 9.91 16.24
CA LYS A 202 14.68 10.44 17.59
C LYS A 202 16.18 10.44 17.86
N SER A 203 16.87 11.51 17.48
CA SER A 203 18.20 11.82 18.01
C SER A 203 18.03 12.12 19.48
N ILE A 204 18.31 11.13 20.34
CA ILE A 204 18.50 11.40 21.76
C ILE A 204 19.92 11.97 21.87
N ALA A 205 20.03 13.30 21.83
CA ALA A 205 21.19 13.97 22.38
C ALA A 205 21.24 13.62 23.88
N ARG A 206 22.22 12.81 24.28
CA ARG A 206 22.57 12.71 25.70
C ARG A 206 23.63 13.75 25.98
N VAL A 207 23.17 14.80 26.65
CA VAL A 207 23.95 15.85 27.31
C VAL A 207 24.90 15.23 28.34
N SER A 208 26.14 15.72 28.30
CA SER A 208 27.14 15.95 29.34
C SER A 208 27.08 15.20 30.68
N GLY A 209 28.21 14.60 31.05
CA GLY A 209 28.60 14.28 32.42
C GLY A 209 30.12 14.15 32.49
N ASP A 210 30.78 15.21 32.93
CA ASP A 210 32.23 15.27 33.16
C ASP A 210 32.68 14.25 34.22
N ASN A 211 33.82 13.60 33.98
CA ASN A 211 34.89 13.40 34.96
C ASN A 211 36.18 12.90 34.28
N SER A 212 37.28 13.59 34.58
CA SER A 212 38.61 13.50 33.99
C SER A 212 39.46 12.30 34.42
N ALA A 213 40.25 11.74 33.48
CA ALA A 213 41.71 11.53 33.61
C ALA A 213 42.33 11.00 32.28
N ALA A 214 43.59 11.38 32.04
CA ALA A 214 44.30 11.39 30.75
C ALA A 214 44.79 10.03 30.21
N GLY A 215 44.99 9.94 28.88
CA GLY A 215 45.75 8.87 28.22
C GLY A 215 45.64 8.84 26.68
N ASN A 216 46.62 9.46 26.01
CA ASN A 216 47.02 9.51 24.60
C ASN A 216 46.40 8.59 23.51
N SER A 217 46.03 9.25 22.38
CA SER A 217 46.26 8.95 20.95
C SER A 217 46.17 7.50 20.40
N ALA A 218 45.19 7.25 19.50
CA ALA A 218 45.43 6.81 18.12
C ALA A 218 44.13 6.72 17.27
N SER A 219 44.15 7.45 16.14
CA SER A 219 43.58 7.16 14.81
C SER A 219 42.19 6.52 14.61
N THR A 220 41.30 7.33 14.03
CA THR A 220 40.55 7.10 12.76
C THR A 220 39.85 5.75 12.54
N GLY A 221 38.52 5.79 12.65
CA GLY A 221 37.61 4.76 12.14
C GLY A 221 36.18 5.31 12.19
N ASP A 222 35.81 6.05 11.14
CA ASP A 222 34.48 6.61 10.93
C ASP A 222 33.44 5.49 10.86
N LEU A 223 32.82 5.15 12.00
CA LEU A 223 31.64 4.31 12.05
C LEU A 223 30.45 5.18 11.66
N SER A 224 30.23 5.31 10.35
CA SER A 224 29.01 5.86 9.80
C SER A 224 27.82 5.08 10.36
N THR A 225 27.10 5.70 11.30
CA THR A 225 25.78 5.26 11.72
C THR A 225 24.85 5.34 10.52
N GLU A 226 24.73 4.25 9.77
CA GLU A 226 23.75 4.12 8.68
C GLU A 226 22.34 4.30 9.26
N LYS A 227 21.77 5.49 9.08
CA LYS A 227 20.35 5.73 9.30
C LYS A 227 19.60 4.82 8.35
N LYS A 228 18.91 3.81 8.88
CA LYS A 228 18.04 2.90 8.13
C LYS A 228 17.09 3.72 7.26
N LYS A 229 17.36 3.79 5.94
CA LYS A 229 16.57 4.56 4.98
C LYS A 229 15.21 3.88 4.84
N GLY A 230 14.18 4.47 5.43
CA GLY A 230 12.82 3.96 5.35
C GLY A 230 12.26 4.04 3.92
N VAL A 231 11.26 3.22 3.62
CA VAL A 231 10.58 3.20 2.31
C VAL A 231 10.01 4.57 1.96
N SER A 232 9.54 5.33 2.95
CA SER A 232 8.97 6.67 2.80
C SER A 232 9.92 7.69 2.18
N VAL A 233 11.24 7.46 2.21
CA VAL A 233 12.23 8.35 1.57
C VAL A 233 12.13 8.29 0.04
N PHE A 234 11.59 7.21 -0.52
CA PHE A 234 11.42 7.03 -1.96
C PHE A 234 10.04 7.47 -2.47
N VAL A 235 9.15 7.91 -1.57
CA VAL A 235 7.82 8.42 -1.93
C VAL A 235 7.93 9.90 -2.24
N THR A 236 7.76 10.26 -3.51
CA THR A 236 7.83 11.65 -3.97
C THR A 236 6.54 12.40 -3.72
N ASP A 237 6.60 13.72 -3.81
CA ASP A 237 5.44 14.59 -3.62
C ASP A 237 4.35 14.35 -4.69
N GLU A 238 4.73 13.91 -5.90
CA GLU A 238 3.80 13.47 -6.95
C GLU A 238 3.04 12.19 -6.57
N ILE A 239 3.72 11.23 -5.93
CA ILE A 239 3.09 10.00 -5.43
C ILE A 239 2.10 10.35 -4.32
N TYR A 240 2.48 11.20 -3.36
CA TYR A 240 1.57 11.68 -2.31
C TYR A 240 0.35 12.39 -2.90
N SER A 241 0.55 13.28 -3.87
CA SER A 241 -0.51 14.03 -4.55
C SER A 241 -1.49 13.09 -5.26
N THR A 242 -0.97 12.07 -5.95
CA THR A 242 -1.78 11.09 -6.68
C THR A 242 -2.57 10.19 -5.74
N ILE A 243 -1.96 9.72 -4.64
CA ILE A 243 -2.66 8.92 -3.64
C ILE A 243 -3.82 9.71 -3.03
N LEU A 244 -3.59 10.98 -2.69
CA LEU A 244 -4.63 11.86 -2.15
C LEU A 244 -5.77 12.07 -3.16
N ASP A 245 -5.45 12.45 -4.41
CA ASP A 245 -6.45 12.68 -5.45
C ASP A 245 -7.34 11.43 -5.68
N VAL A 246 -6.73 10.25 -5.80
CA VAL A 246 -7.46 8.99 -5.94
C VAL A 246 -8.27 8.66 -4.68
N SER A 247 -7.75 8.90 -3.48
CA SER A 247 -8.48 8.71 -2.22
C SER A 247 -9.74 9.56 -2.21
N PHE A 248 -9.62 10.86 -2.51
CA PHE A 248 -10.75 11.79 -2.56
C PHE A 248 -11.77 11.44 -3.64
N LYS A 249 -11.32 10.95 -4.80
CA LYS A 249 -12.21 10.45 -5.86
C LYS A 249 -13.02 9.24 -5.42
N ARG A 250 -12.39 8.32 -4.69
CA ARG A 250 -13.00 7.06 -4.25
C ARG A 250 -13.80 7.14 -2.96
N MET A 251 -13.68 8.22 -2.18
CA MET A 251 -14.58 8.48 -1.06
C MET A 251 -16.01 8.81 -1.49
N LEU A 252 -16.23 9.16 -2.76
CA LEU A 252 -17.55 9.49 -3.27
C LEU A 252 -18.39 8.23 -3.51
N LYS A 253 -19.61 8.22 -2.99
CA LYS A 253 -20.61 7.23 -3.36
C LYS A 253 -21.28 7.65 -4.67
N ASN A 254 -20.86 7.11 -5.81
CA ASN A 254 -21.57 7.32 -7.07
C ASN A 254 -22.53 6.17 -7.35
N ASN A 255 -23.84 6.43 -7.24
CA ASN A 255 -24.88 5.48 -7.65
C ASN A 255 -24.98 5.45 -9.18
N GLY A 256 -24.03 4.79 -9.84
CA GLY A 256 -24.19 4.17 -11.17
C GLY A 256 -24.62 5.05 -12.36
N SER A 257 -24.51 6.38 -12.32
CA SER A 257 -24.75 7.18 -13.54
C SER A 257 -23.53 7.11 -14.45
N ALA A 258 -23.74 6.53 -15.64
CA ALA A 258 -22.76 6.10 -16.62
C ALA A 258 -21.95 7.20 -17.33
N THR A 259 -21.67 8.33 -16.69
CA THR A 259 -20.97 9.47 -17.31
C THR A 259 -19.95 10.13 -16.40
N SER A 260 -18.94 9.38 -15.97
CA SER A 260 -17.59 9.95 -15.81
C SER A 260 -16.56 8.84 -15.96
N GLY A 261 -15.68 8.99 -16.93
CA GLY A 261 -14.90 7.89 -17.50
C GLY A 261 -14.15 7.03 -16.50
N LEU A 262 -14.28 5.71 -16.69
CA LEU A 262 -13.29 4.71 -16.31
C LEU A 262 -12.94 4.57 -14.82
N LEU A 263 -13.86 4.89 -13.90
CA LEU A 263 -13.70 4.53 -12.49
C LEU A 263 -14.91 3.69 -12.07
N GLU A 264 -14.70 2.38 -11.94
CA GLU A 264 -15.65 1.46 -11.29
C GLU A 264 -15.60 1.78 -9.78
N ILE A 265 -16.25 2.89 -9.40
CA ILE A 265 -16.30 3.38 -8.01
C ILE A 265 -17.08 2.39 -7.14
N TRP A 266 -17.90 1.52 -7.76
CA TRP A 266 -18.77 0.55 -7.12
C TRP A 266 -18.68 -0.78 -7.84
N SER A 267 -18.31 -1.83 -7.10
CA SER A 267 -18.38 -3.23 -7.53
C SER A 267 -19.41 -3.95 -6.65
N GLU A 268 -20.14 -4.89 -7.24
CA GLU A 268 -21.06 -5.81 -6.55
C GLU A 268 -20.36 -6.55 -5.38
N GLU A 269 -19.03 -6.63 -5.37
CA GLU A 269 -18.25 -7.26 -4.30
C GLU A 269 -18.26 -6.50 -2.95
N LEU A 270 -18.62 -5.21 -2.95
CA LEU A 270 -18.78 -4.40 -1.73
C LEU A 270 -20.27 -4.23 -1.33
N GLU A 271 -21.12 -5.20 -1.65
CA GLU A 271 -22.55 -5.22 -1.33
C GLU A 271 -22.83 -5.32 0.18
N GLY A 272 -22.54 -4.23 0.89
CA GLY A 272 -22.77 -4.08 2.32
C GLY A 272 -22.46 -2.65 2.77
N LYS A 273 -23.42 -2.00 3.44
CA LYS A 273 -23.21 -0.66 4.03
C LYS A 273 -22.03 -0.66 5.01
N SER A 274 -21.78 -1.77 5.70
CA SER A 274 -20.63 -1.97 6.59
C SER A 274 -19.29 -1.99 5.86
N ASP A 275 -19.24 -2.61 4.69
CA ASP A 275 -17.99 -2.84 3.95
C ASP A 275 -17.50 -1.57 3.30
N PHE A 276 -18.43 -0.77 2.74
CA PHE A 276 -18.12 0.57 2.27
C PHE A 276 -17.68 1.51 3.41
N CYS A 277 -18.33 1.46 4.57
CA CYS A 277 -17.90 2.27 5.73
C CYS A 277 -16.48 1.90 6.19
N ASN A 278 -16.13 0.61 6.22
CA ASN A 278 -14.78 0.15 6.54
C ASN A 278 -13.77 0.63 5.50
N TYR A 279 -14.10 0.49 4.21
CA TYR A 279 -13.28 1.00 3.11
C TYR A 279 -13.03 2.51 3.20
N ARG A 280 -14.09 3.30 3.38
CA ARG A 280 -14.01 4.76 3.56
C ARG A 280 -13.17 5.14 4.77
N THR A 281 -13.27 4.39 5.86
CA THR A 281 -12.44 4.59 7.06
C THR A 281 -10.95 4.39 6.75
N LYS A 282 -10.60 3.37 5.97
CA LYS A 282 -9.20 3.13 5.55
C LYS A 282 -8.67 4.23 4.63
N LEU A 283 -9.50 4.77 3.73
CA LEU A 283 -9.12 5.93 2.92
C LEU A 283 -8.87 7.17 3.79
N LEU A 284 -9.77 7.46 4.74
CA LEU A 284 -9.61 8.57 5.68
C LEU A 284 -8.35 8.42 6.54
N ASP A 285 -8.05 7.21 7.01
CA ASP A 285 -6.80 6.92 7.72
C ASP A 285 -5.57 7.23 6.87
N LEU A 286 -5.58 6.86 5.59
CA LEU A 286 -4.48 7.15 4.67
C LEU A 286 -4.32 8.66 4.44
N ILE A 287 -5.44 9.37 4.22
CA ILE A 287 -5.46 10.83 4.06
C ILE A 287 -4.86 11.50 5.30
N LYS A 288 -5.27 11.10 6.51
CA LYS A 288 -4.74 11.64 7.77
C LYS A 288 -3.24 11.42 7.90
N VAL A 289 -2.75 10.22 7.58
CA VAL A 289 -1.32 9.88 7.61
C VAL A 289 -0.55 10.81 6.67
N ILE A 290 -1.01 10.98 5.43
CA ILE A 290 -0.33 11.86 4.46
C ILE A 290 -0.41 13.33 4.89
N ALA A 291 -1.56 13.81 5.35
CA ALA A 291 -1.74 15.19 5.81
C ALA A 291 -0.81 15.54 6.98
N SER A 292 -0.54 14.58 7.87
CA SER A 292 0.42 14.77 8.96
C SER A 292 1.89 14.87 8.50
N GLN A 293 2.22 14.32 7.33
CA GLN A 293 3.59 14.27 6.78
C GLN A 293 3.86 15.31 5.69
N ARG A 294 2.83 15.72 4.95
CA ARG A 294 2.87 16.60 3.77
C ARG A 294 1.66 17.52 3.78
N SER A 295 1.58 18.36 4.81
CA SER A 295 0.43 19.23 5.10
C SER A 295 0.06 20.17 3.94
N VAL A 296 1.04 20.80 3.30
CA VAL A 296 0.80 21.73 2.18
C VAL A 296 0.17 21.01 0.98
N ILE A 297 0.69 19.83 0.63
CA ILE A 297 0.16 19.02 -0.48
C ILE A 297 -1.27 18.59 -0.17
N ALA A 298 -1.51 18.06 1.03
CA ALA A 298 -2.85 17.63 1.44
C ALA A 298 -3.87 18.77 1.43
N ALA A 299 -3.48 19.96 1.93
CA ALA A 299 -4.32 21.15 1.90
C ALA A 299 -4.64 21.60 0.46
N ALA A 300 -3.64 21.64 -0.44
CA ALA A 300 -3.85 22.02 -1.82
C ALA A 300 -4.82 21.06 -2.55
N ILE A 301 -4.63 19.75 -2.39
CA ILE A 301 -5.46 18.74 -3.05
C ILE A 301 -6.90 18.76 -2.50
N VAL A 302 -7.10 18.90 -1.18
CA VAL A 302 -8.47 18.92 -0.62
C VAL A 302 -9.24 20.18 -1.04
N VAL A 303 -8.58 21.35 -1.09
CA VAL A 303 -9.19 22.59 -1.59
C VAL A 303 -9.51 22.47 -3.08
N GLN A 304 -8.60 21.92 -3.90
CA GLN A 304 -8.87 21.64 -5.30
C GLN A 304 -10.09 20.72 -5.47
N ARG A 305 -10.18 19.66 -4.66
CA ARG A 305 -11.29 18.71 -4.72
C ARG A 305 -12.63 19.39 -4.40
N ILE A 306 -12.66 20.19 -3.33
CA ILE A 306 -13.84 20.96 -2.94
C ILE A 306 -14.24 21.91 -4.07
N ASN A 307 -13.29 22.65 -4.65
CA ASN A 307 -13.59 23.56 -5.76
C ASN A 307 -14.19 22.83 -6.98
N VAL A 308 -13.79 21.59 -7.27
CA VAL A 308 -14.42 20.77 -8.32
C VAL A 308 -15.87 20.41 -7.94
N VAL A 309 -16.08 19.87 -6.73
CA VAL A 309 -17.43 19.45 -6.28
C VAL A 309 -18.41 20.62 -6.19
N PHE A 310 -17.95 21.81 -5.80
CA PHE A 310 -18.79 22.99 -5.62
C PHE A 310 -18.85 23.90 -6.86
N GLY A 311 -17.82 23.92 -7.70
CA GLY A 311 -17.80 24.67 -8.96
C GLY A 311 -18.84 24.17 -9.96
N ASP A 312 -19.07 22.85 -9.98
CA ASP A 312 -20.10 22.20 -10.80
C ASP A 312 -21.53 22.41 -10.25
N ALA A 313 -21.67 22.78 -8.96
CA ALA A 313 -22.95 22.93 -8.25
C ALA A 313 -23.67 24.27 -8.50
N ASN A 314 -23.18 25.10 -9.43
CA ASN A 314 -23.81 26.37 -9.82
C ASN A 314 -25.04 26.22 -10.74
N GLN A 315 -25.43 24.99 -11.10
CA GLN A 315 -26.70 24.71 -11.78
C GLN A 315 -27.76 24.28 -10.75
N ALA A 316 -28.92 24.93 -10.79
CA ALA A 316 -29.94 24.98 -9.74
C ALA A 316 -30.74 23.67 -9.51
N THR A 317 -30.13 22.49 -9.63
CA THR A 317 -30.80 21.20 -9.36
C THR A 317 -29.80 20.24 -8.71
N LYS A 318 -29.77 20.21 -7.38
CA LYS A 318 -28.89 19.29 -6.64
C LYS A 318 -29.46 17.88 -6.70
N SER A 319 -28.79 17.01 -7.44
CA SER A 319 -29.10 15.59 -7.49
C SER A 319 -28.60 14.89 -6.21
N PRO A 320 -29.12 13.70 -5.87
CA PRO A 320 -28.59 12.89 -4.76
C PRO A 320 -27.10 12.56 -4.90
N GLN A 321 -26.59 12.48 -6.13
CA GLN A 321 -25.16 12.25 -6.42
C GLN A 321 -24.29 13.45 -6.01
N ASP A 322 -24.81 14.67 -6.14
CA ASP A 322 -24.10 15.88 -5.69
C ASP A 322 -24.00 15.90 -4.15
N LEU A 323 -24.99 15.35 -3.45
CA LEU A 323 -24.99 15.28 -1.99
C LEU A 323 -23.97 14.27 -1.45
N ASP A 324 -23.90 13.07 -2.04
CA ASP A 324 -22.87 12.08 -1.71
C ASP A 324 -21.44 12.60 -2.01
N ALA A 325 -21.30 13.39 -3.08
CA ALA A 325 -20.05 14.06 -3.43
C ALA A 325 -19.63 15.12 -2.40
N MET A 326 -20.60 15.91 -1.93
CA MET A 326 -20.40 16.93 -0.90
C MET A 326 -20.02 16.30 0.46
N GLU A 327 -20.68 15.24 0.90
CA GLU A 327 -20.35 14.54 2.15
C GLU A 327 -18.91 13.97 2.11
N GLY A 328 -18.52 13.33 1.00
CA GLY A 328 -17.16 12.81 0.83
C GLY A 328 -16.09 13.91 0.87
N ALA A 329 -16.37 15.07 0.24
CA ALA A 329 -15.47 16.23 0.30
C ALA A 329 -15.36 16.80 1.71
N GLN A 330 -16.47 16.86 2.47
CA GLN A 330 -16.49 17.29 3.87
C GLN A 330 -15.66 16.38 4.78
N LEU A 331 -15.89 15.07 4.74
CA LEU A 331 -15.12 14.12 5.55
C LEU A 331 -13.62 14.20 5.24
N GLY A 332 -13.30 14.41 3.96
CA GLY A 332 -11.95 14.67 3.50
C GLY A 332 -11.32 15.93 4.10
N LEU A 333 -12.04 17.05 4.06
CA LEU A 333 -11.60 18.32 4.63
C LEU A 333 -11.37 18.20 6.14
N GLU A 334 -12.34 17.64 6.86
CA GLU A 334 -12.24 17.41 8.30
C GLU A 334 -11.02 16.53 8.63
N ALA A 335 -10.79 15.47 7.87
CA ALA A 335 -9.62 14.60 8.07
C ALA A 335 -8.29 15.35 7.88
N VAL A 336 -8.17 16.18 6.84
CA VAL A 336 -6.95 16.96 6.56
C VAL A 336 -6.73 18.03 7.62
N VAL A 337 -7.75 18.84 7.92
CA VAL A 337 -7.66 19.91 8.93
C VAL A 337 -7.33 19.33 10.30
N ASN A 338 -8.04 18.29 10.72
CA ASN A 338 -7.75 17.64 11.99
C ASN A 338 -6.31 17.10 12.02
N ALA A 339 -5.85 16.39 10.99
CA ALA A 339 -4.48 15.84 10.97
C ALA A 339 -3.39 16.92 10.96
N ILE A 340 -3.62 18.08 10.34
CA ILE A 340 -2.66 19.19 10.31
C ILE A 340 -2.60 19.91 11.67
N PHE A 341 -3.76 20.07 12.33
CA PHE A 341 -3.89 20.92 13.52
C PHE A 341 -4.10 20.14 14.85
N ASP A 342 -4.02 18.80 14.85
CA ASP A 342 -4.29 17.91 16.02
C ASP A 342 -3.38 18.15 17.25
N GLY A 343 -2.47 19.12 17.22
CA GLY A 343 -1.56 19.46 18.33
C GLY A 343 -0.57 18.35 18.75
N SER A 344 -0.69 17.15 18.16
CA SER A 344 0.08 15.92 18.43
C SER A 344 1.47 15.92 17.78
N VAL A 345 1.64 16.67 16.69
CA VAL A 345 2.98 17.02 16.18
C VAL A 345 3.47 18.18 17.04
N ASP A 346 4.62 18.02 17.70
CA ASP A 346 5.29 19.09 18.47
C ASP A 346 5.11 20.44 17.73
N CYS A 347 4.19 21.28 18.24
CA CYS A 347 3.75 22.53 17.61
C CYS A 347 4.91 23.55 17.45
N GLY A 348 6.10 23.21 17.94
CA GLY A 348 7.36 23.92 17.74
C GLY A 348 8.11 23.63 16.44
N LYS A 349 7.62 22.78 15.52
CA LYS A 349 8.35 22.41 14.28
C LYS A 349 7.65 22.71 12.95
N THR A 350 6.41 23.18 12.93
CA THR A 350 5.81 23.67 11.67
C THR A 350 6.46 25.01 11.33
N ASP A 351 7.32 25.00 10.31
CA ASP A 351 8.02 26.18 9.80
C ASP A 351 7.02 27.33 9.55
N LEU A 352 7.43 28.57 9.85
CA LEU A 352 6.62 29.77 9.63
C LEU A 352 6.20 29.87 8.16
N ASP A 353 7.06 29.42 7.25
CA ASP A 353 6.76 29.34 5.82
C ASP A 353 5.63 28.35 5.52
N THR A 354 5.67 27.14 6.12
CA THR A 354 4.58 26.16 6.00
C THR A 354 3.25 26.71 6.52
N LYS A 355 3.27 27.43 7.64
CA LYS A 355 2.06 28.09 8.18
C LYS A 355 1.53 29.18 7.23
N SER A 356 2.41 29.98 6.63
CA SER A 356 2.02 31.00 5.65
C SER A 356 1.43 30.39 4.37
N GLN A 357 2.03 29.32 3.87
CA GLN A 357 1.51 28.59 2.70
C GLN A 357 0.13 28.00 2.98
N LEU A 358 -0.06 27.36 4.14
CA LEU A 358 -1.37 26.84 4.56
C LEU A 358 -2.41 27.94 4.69
N HIS A 359 -2.05 29.10 5.26
CA HIS A 359 -2.95 30.26 5.33
C HIS A 359 -3.41 30.69 3.93
N LYS A 360 -2.48 30.87 2.98
CA LYS A 360 -2.82 31.26 1.60
C LYS A 360 -3.74 30.25 0.91
N ILE A 361 -3.52 28.95 1.13
CA ILE A 361 -4.34 27.89 0.54
C ILE A 361 -5.77 27.93 1.08
N PHE A 362 -5.96 28.12 2.39
CA PHE A 362 -7.28 28.16 3.00
C PHE A 362 -7.96 29.53 2.93
N GLU A 363 -7.23 30.63 2.77
CA GLU A 363 -7.81 31.98 2.59
C GLU A 363 -8.58 32.10 1.27
N GLY A 364 -8.14 31.39 0.22
CA GLY A 364 -8.91 31.26 -1.03
C GLY A 364 -10.25 30.52 -0.87
N PHE A 365 -10.51 29.91 0.30
CA PHE A 365 -11.71 29.10 0.58
C PHE A 365 -12.79 29.85 1.41
N THR A 366 -12.48 30.99 2.06
CA THR A 366 -13.22 31.42 3.26
C THR A 366 -14.52 32.24 3.13
N GLU A 367 -14.89 32.86 2.00
CA GLU A 367 -16.09 33.75 2.03
C GLU A 367 -17.40 33.12 1.49
N PRO A 368 -17.47 32.48 0.31
CA PRO A 368 -18.74 31.91 -0.18
C PRO A 368 -18.96 30.45 0.26
N ASN A 369 -17.89 29.65 0.37
CA ASN A 369 -17.97 28.20 0.54
C ASN A 369 -18.19 27.77 2.00
N LEU A 370 -17.64 28.53 2.97
CA LEU A 370 -17.84 28.28 4.41
C LEU A 370 -19.30 28.45 4.83
N HIS A 371 -19.98 29.46 4.27
CA HIS A 371 -21.38 29.73 4.57
C HIS A 371 -22.30 28.59 4.09
N TYR A 372 -21.97 27.95 2.96
CA TYR A 372 -22.66 26.76 2.45
C TYR A 372 -22.35 25.49 3.26
N PHE A 373 -21.11 25.33 3.73
CA PHE A 373 -20.68 24.20 4.56
C PHE A 373 -21.39 24.19 5.93
N CYS A 374 -21.51 25.36 6.57
CA CYS A 374 -22.29 25.49 7.82
C CYS A 374 -23.80 25.30 7.62
N PHE A 375 -24.37 25.78 6.50
CA PHE A 375 -25.82 25.72 6.27
C PHE A 375 -26.35 24.33 5.89
N THR A 376 -25.58 23.53 5.14
CA THR A 376 -26.07 22.21 4.69
C THR A 376 -26.08 21.16 5.80
N VAL A 377 -25.15 21.23 6.76
CA VAL A 377 -25.05 20.27 7.88
C VAL A 377 -26.07 20.54 8.98
N TRP A 378 -26.52 21.79 9.16
CA TRP A 378 -27.56 22.13 10.15
C TRP A 378 -29.00 21.98 9.63
N SER A 379 -29.21 21.90 8.31
CA SER A 379 -30.56 21.76 7.74
C SER A 379 -31.00 20.30 7.53
N THR A 380 -30.10 19.33 7.51
CA THR A 380 -30.43 17.89 7.34
C THR A 380 -30.25 17.06 8.61
N GLY A 381 -30.04 17.73 9.75
CA GLY A 381 -30.01 17.12 11.08
C GLY A 381 -31.35 17.26 11.81
N CYS A 382 -32.44 16.74 11.23
CA CYS A 382 -33.66 16.34 11.91
C CYS A 382 -34.30 15.16 11.17
#